data_AF-A0A5K1UFW5-F1
#
_entry.id   AF-A0A5K1UFW5-F1
#
_cell.length_a   1.000
_cell.length_b   1.000
_cell.length_c   1.000
_cell.angle_alpha   90.00
_cell.angle_beta   90.00
_cell.angle_gamma   90.00
#
_symmetry.space_group_name_H-M   'P 1'
#
loop_
_entity.id
_entity.type
_entity.pdbx_description
1 polymer ?
#
loop_
_entity_poly.entity_id
_entity_poly.type
_entity_poly.pdbx_seq_one_letter_code
_entity_poly.pdbx_strand_id
1 'polypeptide(L)'
;MACDLEKIEQKEREQPNVVIQLNSLGLDELISLTLKLEEEWKLIKKNYSILEGAVVTYDKCKNSVEQLNPTKFEAKNFNAFMNELERSELIKLCNKEQATGRTLPSEGGEPKGKETLQQLDTLVHQMDIDKNNAQAEQKGLDVHIPLTSLVYIPGKIVDTENFLIRMGTNYYVQRNAKQTIEYFNNKIGKLNEQIRKLKVTLIEKKNEIDLCKNYIQLKRQMQMTAGGGATVGANANVQAAIPRSGNP
;
A
#
# COMPACT_ATOMS: atom_id res chain seq x y z
N MET A 1 -19.58 19.17 -28.02
CA MET A 1 -18.40 19.87 -27.45
C MET A 1 -17.67 19.02 -26.42
N ALA A 2 -18.27 18.53 -25.33
CA ALA A 2 -17.57 17.62 -24.40
C ALA A 2 -17.38 16.18 -24.94
N CYS A 3 -18.36 15.65 -25.68
CA CYS A 3 -18.25 14.32 -26.30
C CYS A 3 -17.28 14.25 -27.49
N ASP A 4 -16.85 15.41 -28.01
CA ASP A 4 -15.92 15.46 -29.14
C ASP A 4 -14.46 15.37 -28.68
N LEU A 5 -14.15 15.78 -27.43
CA LEU A 5 -12.82 15.61 -26.85
C LEU A 5 -12.51 14.15 -26.50
N GLU A 6 -13.47 13.38 -25.98
CA GLU A 6 -13.26 11.95 -25.68
C GLU A 6 -13.01 11.12 -26.94
N LYS A 7 -13.64 11.49 -28.07
CA LYS A 7 -13.41 10.86 -29.37
C LYS A 7 -12.06 11.21 -29.99
N ILE A 8 -11.50 12.37 -29.64
CA ILE A 8 -10.16 12.79 -30.09
C ILE A 8 -9.08 12.12 -29.22
N GLU A 9 -9.27 12.00 -27.89
CA GLU A 9 -8.36 11.25 -27.01
C GLU A 9 -8.32 9.75 -27.30
N GLN A 10 -9.45 9.16 -27.71
CA GLN A 10 -9.49 7.74 -28.12
C GLN A 10 -8.79 7.49 -29.45
N LYS A 11 -8.82 8.47 -30.38
CA LYS A 11 -8.16 8.36 -31.69
C LYS A 11 -6.63 8.50 -31.61
N GLU A 12 -6.11 9.19 -30.60
CA GLU A 12 -4.66 9.28 -30.36
C GLU A 12 -4.08 8.07 -29.59
N ARG A 13 -4.91 7.30 -28.88
CA ARG A 13 -4.48 6.04 -28.23
C ARG A 13 -4.40 4.83 -29.15
N GLU A 14 -4.92 4.95 -30.38
CA GLU A 14 -4.91 3.89 -31.39
C GLU A 14 -3.93 4.18 -32.54
N GLN A 15 -2.80 4.84 -32.27
CA GLN A 15 -1.69 4.64 -33.20
C GLN A 15 -1.25 3.18 -33.05
N PRO A 16 -1.42 2.36 -34.10
CA PRO A 16 -1.07 0.96 -34.03
C PRO A 16 0.38 0.90 -33.60
N ASN A 17 0.64 0.02 -32.64
CA ASN A 17 1.98 -0.45 -32.30
C ASN A 17 2.69 -0.66 -33.64
N VAL A 18 3.51 0.32 -34.04
CA VAL A 18 4.30 0.21 -35.25
C VAL A 18 5.20 -0.93 -34.88
N VAL A 19 4.91 -2.09 -35.45
CA VAL A 19 5.81 -3.23 -35.46
C VAL A 19 6.99 -2.73 -36.27
N ILE A 20 7.83 -1.93 -35.64
CA ILE A 20 9.12 -1.54 -36.14
C ILE A 20 9.75 -2.90 -36.39
N GLN A 21 9.99 -3.21 -37.65
CA GLN A 21 10.74 -4.39 -38.00
C GLN A 21 12.13 -4.16 -37.40
N LEU A 22 12.37 -4.62 -36.17
CA LEU A 22 13.64 -4.46 -35.44
C LEU A 22 14.84 -4.98 -36.26
N ASN A 23 14.55 -5.78 -37.28
CA ASN A 23 15.49 -6.29 -38.26
C ASN A 23 16.06 -5.20 -39.18
N SER A 24 15.34 -4.11 -39.51
CA SER A 24 15.79 -3.07 -40.44
C SER A 24 16.57 -1.92 -39.80
N LEU A 25 16.53 -1.76 -38.47
CA LEU A 25 17.23 -0.67 -37.77
C LEU A 25 18.73 -0.90 -37.62
N GLY A 26 19.50 0.19 -37.61
CA GLY A 26 20.92 0.18 -37.26
C GLY A 26 21.17 -0.17 -35.78
N LEU A 27 22.40 -0.58 -35.45
CA LEU A 27 22.76 -0.94 -34.07
C LEU A 27 22.61 0.27 -33.12
N ASP A 28 23.04 1.45 -33.55
CA ASP A 28 22.98 2.68 -32.74
C ASP A 28 21.55 3.17 -32.50
N GLU A 29 20.69 3.05 -33.52
CA GLU A 29 19.27 3.37 -33.42
C GLU A 29 18.56 2.46 -32.41
N LEU A 30 18.90 1.17 -32.42
CA LEU A 30 18.35 0.18 -31.51
C LEU A 30 18.83 0.40 -30.05
N ILE A 31 20.09 0.80 -29.86
CA ILE A 31 20.61 1.19 -28.54
C ILE A 31 19.88 2.44 -28.03
N SER A 32 19.71 3.48 -28.87
CA SER A 32 18.98 4.69 -28.50
C SER A 32 17.53 4.40 -28.11
N LEU A 33 16.84 3.55 -28.88
CA LEU A 33 15.48 3.12 -28.58
C LEU A 33 15.39 2.36 -27.25
N THR A 34 16.34 1.46 -26.98
CA THR A 34 16.40 0.71 -25.73
C THR A 34 16.55 1.63 -24.53
N LEU A 35 17.42 2.64 -24.62
CA LEU A 35 17.60 3.63 -23.55
C LEU A 35 16.33 4.45 -23.29
N LYS A 36 15.63 4.89 -24.34
CA LYS A 36 14.35 5.60 -24.20
C LYS A 36 13.30 4.74 -23.52
N LEU A 37 13.14 3.49 -23.94
CA LEU A 37 12.21 2.55 -23.32
C LEU A 37 12.55 2.28 -21.84
N GLU A 38 13.84 2.20 -21.50
CA GLU A 38 14.28 2.05 -20.11
C GLU A 38 13.95 3.26 -19.23
N GLU A 39 14.10 4.48 -19.73
CA GLU A 39 13.67 5.70 -19.03
C GLU A 39 12.16 5.76 -18.83
N GLU A 40 11.38 5.48 -19.87
CA GLU A 40 9.92 5.37 -19.78
C GLU A 40 9.50 4.34 -18.73
N TRP A 41 10.12 3.16 -18.76
CA TRP A 41 9.84 2.09 -17.81
C TRP A 41 10.17 2.50 -16.37
N LYS A 42 11.28 3.20 -16.15
CA LYS A 42 11.68 3.73 -14.84
C LYS A 42 10.68 4.77 -14.33
N LEU A 43 10.17 5.63 -15.20
CA LEU A 43 9.15 6.63 -14.86
C LEU A 43 7.82 5.94 -14.47
N ILE A 44 7.37 4.97 -15.26
CA ILE A 44 6.15 4.19 -14.97
C ILE A 44 6.29 3.46 -13.64
N LYS A 45 7.45 2.86 -13.36
CA LYS A 45 7.74 2.19 -12.09
C LYS A 45 7.69 3.15 -10.90
N LYS A 46 8.22 4.37 -11.03
CA LYS A 46 8.11 5.41 -10.00
C LYS A 46 6.65 5.78 -9.74
N ASN A 47 5.88 6.01 -10.79
CA ASN A 47 4.45 6.33 -10.68
C ASN A 47 3.66 5.20 -10.00
N TYR A 48 3.94 3.94 -10.37
CA TYR A 48 3.36 2.77 -9.72
C TYR A 48 3.61 2.77 -8.21
N SER A 49 4.85 3.01 -7.78
CA SER A 49 5.21 3.07 -6.35
C SER A 49 4.50 4.21 -5.61
N ILE A 50 4.34 5.37 -6.25
CA ILE A 50 3.59 6.51 -5.68
C ILE A 50 2.11 6.13 -5.48
N LEU A 51 1.50 5.46 -6.46
CA LEU A 51 0.10 5.02 -6.37
C LEU A 51 -0.07 3.95 -5.29
N GLU A 52 0.82 2.96 -5.18
CA GLU A 52 0.78 1.98 -4.09
C GLU A 52 0.91 2.65 -2.71
N GLY A 53 1.85 3.59 -2.56
CA GLY A 53 2.00 4.37 -1.33
C GLY A 53 0.75 5.16 -0.97
N ALA A 54 0.06 5.71 -1.97
CA ALA A 54 -1.22 6.38 -1.78
C ALA A 54 -2.33 5.42 -1.31
N VAL A 55 -2.41 4.19 -1.86
CA VAL A 55 -3.38 3.17 -1.38
C VAL A 55 -3.16 2.88 0.09
N VAL A 56 -1.91 2.61 0.48
CA VAL A 56 -1.56 2.32 1.88
C VAL A 56 -1.90 3.49 2.79
N THR A 57 -1.70 4.73 2.33
CA THR A 57 -2.04 5.92 3.11
C THR A 57 -3.55 6.05 3.30
N TYR A 58 -4.36 5.81 2.26
CA TYR A 58 -5.81 5.81 2.37
C TYR A 58 -6.34 4.69 3.28
N ASP A 59 -5.72 3.51 3.23
CA ASP A 59 -6.06 2.39 4.10
C ASP A 59 -5.77 2.73 5.58
N LYS A 60 -4.61 3.33 5.86
CA LYS A 60 -4.28 3.85 7.20
C LYS A 60 -5.33 4.85 7.68
N CYS A 61 -5.72 5.82 6.85
CA CYS A 61 -6.75 6.81 7.22
C CYS A 61 -8.10 6.15 7.53
N LYS A 62 -8.51 5.16 6.73
CA LYS A 62 -9.73 4.39 6.99
C LYS A 62 -9.66 3.66 8.33
N ASN A 63 -8.57 2.93 8.57
CA ASN A 63 -8.37 2.19 9.82
C ASN A 63 -8.35 3.13 11.03
N SER A 64 -7.76 4.33 10.91
CA SER A 64 -7.79 5.35 11.98
C SER A 64 -9.22 5.83 12.28
N VAL A 65 -10.07 6.01 11.27
CA VAL A 65 -11.48 6.40 11.48
C VAL A 65 -12.27 5.28 12.17
N GLU A 66 -12.04 4.03 11.80
CA GLU A 66 -12.67 2.86 12.43
C GLU A 66 -12.22 2.67 13.89
N GLN A 67 -10.93 2.90 14.19
CA GLN A 67 -10.37 2.81 15.55
C GLN A 67 -10.93 3.86 16.51
N LEU A 68 -11.29 5.04 16.00
CA LEU A 68 -11.87 6.11 16.82
C LEU A 68 -13.34 5.84 17.20
N ASN A 69 -14.02 4.90 16.51
CA ASN A 69 -15.39 4.52 16.81
C ASN A 69 -15.59 2.99 16.79
N PRO A 70 -14.99 2.27 17.76
CA PRO A 70 -14.95 0.81 17.75
C PRO A 70 -16.33 0.16 18.00
N THR A 71 -17.24 0.85 18.68
CA THR A 71 -18.60 0.37 18.99
C THR A 71 -19.52 0.35 17.77
N LYS A 72 -19.33 1.26 16.82
CA LYS A 72 -20.21 1.43 15.64
C LYS A 72 -19.76 0.61 14.43
N PHE A 73 -18.48 0.23 14.37
CA PHE A 73 -17.88 -0.45 13.20
C PHE A 73 -17.22 -1.79 13.53
N GLU A 74 -17.45 -2.35 14.72
CA GLU A 74 -16.83 -3.61 15.19
C GLU A 74 -15.33 -3.68 14.84
N ALA A 75 -14.61 -2.58 15.06
CA ALA A 75 -13.17 -2.58 14.89
C ALA A 75 -12.62 -3.56 15.92
N LYS A 76 -12.13 -4.72 15.46
CA LYS A 76 -11.36 -5.63 16.31
C LYS A 76 -10.26 -4.81 16.93
N ASN A 77 -10.39 -4.56 18.23
CA ASN A 77 -9.48 -3.77 19.04
C ASN A 77 -8.06 -4.29 18.79
N PHE A 78 -7.31 -3.67 17.87
CA PHE A 78 -5.92 -4.03 17.57
C PHE A 78 -4.98 -3.40 18.59
N ASN A 79 -5.48 -3.11 19.79
CA ASN A 79 -4.68 -2.90 20.99
C ASN A 79 -4.85 -4.13 21.88
N ALA A 80 -4.34 -5.28 21.42
CA ALA A 80 -4.25 -6.48 22.25
C ALA A 80 -3.56 -6.16 23.58
N PHE A 81 -2.52 -5.32 23.54
CA PHE A 81 -1.78 -4.85 24.71
C PHE A 81 -2.64 -4.06 25.71
N MET A 82 -3.46 -3.10 25.27
CA MET A 82 -4.32 -2.33 26.19
C MET A 82 -5.47 -3.16 26.74
N ASN A 83 -6.03 -4.05 25.93
CA ASN A 83 -7.08 -4.98 26.37
C ASN A 83 -6.53 -6.01 27.37
N GLU A 84 -5.27 -6.40 27.24
CA GLU A 84 -4.56 -7.25 28.19
C GLU A 84 -4.17 -6.51 29.47
N LEU A 85 -3.81 -5.22 29.37
CA LEU A 85 -3.54 -4.34 30.51
C LEU A 85 -4.81 -4.04 31.32
N GLU A 86 -5.94 -3.74 30.68
CA GLU A 86 -7.25 -3.57 31.34
C GLU A 86 -7.77 -4.89 31.92
N ARG A 87 -7.41 -6.03 31.33
CA ARG A 87 -7.69 -7.35 31.89
C ARG A 87 -6.79 -7.71 33.07
N SER A 88 -5.63 -7.06 33.23
CA SER A 88 -4.71 -7.37 34.32
C SER A 88 -5.37 -7.10 35.67
N GLU A 89 -5.38 -8.12 36.53
CA GLU A 89 -6.05 -8.08 37.84
C GLU A 89 -5.43 -7.03 38.79
N LEU A 90 -4.23 -6.54 38.50
CA LEU A 90 -3.51 -5.55 39.30
C LEU A 90 -4.23 -4.19 39.37
N ILE A 91 -4.83 -3.73 38.27
CA ILE A 91 -5.61 -2.47 38.27
C ILE A 91 -6.91 -2.64 39.06
N LYS A 92 -7.53 -3.82 38.98
CA LYS A 92 -8.73 -4.16 39.75
C LYS A 92 -8.43 -4.23 41.26
N LEU A 93 -7.26 -4.74 41.64
CA LEU A 93 -6.82 -4.80 43.04
C LEU A 93 -6.51 -3.41 43.61
N CYS A 94 -5.85 -2.54 42.84
CA CYS A 94 -5.54 -1.17 43.27
C CYS A 94 -6.80 -0.32 43.53
N ASN A 95 -7.85 -0.48 42.71
CA ASN A 95 -9.14 0.18 42.93
C ASN A 95 -9.96 -0.47 44.05
N LYS A 96 -9.78 -1.78 44.29
CA LYS A 96 -10.48 -2.52 45.35
C LYS A 96 -9.93 -2.22 46.75
N GLU A 97 -8.63 -1.97 46.87
CA GLU A 97 -8.01 -1.50 48.13
C GLU A 97 -8.52 -0.13 48.60
N GLN A 98 -8.98 0.73 47.67
CA GLN A 98 -9.61 2.00 48.05
C GLN A 98 -11.04 1.83 48.59
N ALA A 99 -11.71 0.71 48.29
CA ALA A 99 -13.10 0.45 48.66
C ALA A 99 -13.26 -0.41 49.93
N THR A 100 -12.26 -1.17 50.36
CA THR A 100 -12.37 -2.15 51.47
C THR A 100 -11.93 -1.62 52.84
N GLY A 101 -11.90 -0.30 53.03
CA GLY A 101 -11.67 0.33 54.32
C GLY A 101 -12.95 0.62 55.11
N ARG A 102 -13.72 -0.41 55.52
CA ARG A 102 -14.53 -0.43 56.76
C ARG A 102 -15.37 -1.73 56.96
N THR A 103 -15.02 -2.44 58.03
CA THR A 103 -15.85 -3.26 58.96
C THR A 103 -16.56 -4.57 58.53
N LEU A 104 -16.01 -5.66 59.09
CA LEU A 104 -16.48 -6.97 59.61
C LEU A 104 -17.95 -7.50 59.46
N PRO A 105 -18.12 -8.85 59.56
CA PRO A 105 -19.20 -9.63 58.94
C PRO A 105 -20.30 -10.10 59.91
N SER A 106 -21.49 -10.38 59.39
CA SER A 106 -22.40 -11.43 59.90
C SER A 106 -23.54 -11.65 58.93
N GLU A 107 -23.69 -12.85 58.37
CA GLU A 107 -25.00 -13.38 58.01
C GLU A 107 -25.01 -14.91 58.09
N GLY A 108 -26.01 -15.44 58.80
CA GLY A 108 -26.54 -16.78 58.60
C GLY A 108 -28.01 -16.65 58.23
N GLY A 109 -28.45 -17.45 57.25
CA GLY A 109 -29.86 -17.78 56.98
C GLY A 109 -30.49 -17.15 55.72
N GLU A 110 -30.62 -17.94 54.65
CA GLU A 110 -31.67 -17.78 53.63
C GLU A 110 -33.08 -18.05 54.25
N PRO A 111 -34.26 -17.89 53.59
CA PRO A 111 -34.53 -17.66 52.14
C PRO A 111 -35.74 -16.73 51.80
N LYS A 112 -35.72 -15.93 50.71
CA LYS A 112 -36.96 -15.39 50.06
C LYS A 112 -36.84 -15.14 48.55
N GLY A 113 -37.26 -16.10 47.73
CA GLY A 113 -37.32 -16.04 46.26
C GLY A 113 -38.35 -15.08 45.63
N LYS A 114 -38.89 -14.12 46.38
CA LYS A 114 -39.72 -13.02 45.83
C LYS A 114 -38.96 -11.69 45.77
N GLU A 115 -37.91 -11.55 46.56
CA GLU A 115 -37.01 -10.40 46.52
C GLU A 115 -36.14 -10.48 45.26
N THR A 116 -35.72 -11.70 44.86
CA THR A 116 -34.92 -11.93 43.66
C THR A 116 -35.57 -11.44 42.36
N LEU A 117 -36.88 -11.57 42.15
CA LEU A 117 -37.54 -11.09 40.93
C LEU A 117 -37.65 -9.55 40.90
N GLN A 118 -37.87 -8.90 42.05
CA GLN A 118 -37.86 -7.44 42.14
C GLN A 118 -36.42 -6.88 42.06
N GLN A 119 -35.44 -7.58 42.62
CA GLN A 119 -34.02 -7.30 42.43
C GLN A 119 -33.64 -7.39 40.95
N LEU A 120 -34.14 -8.40 40.22
CA LEU A 120 -33.86 -8.58 38.80
C LEU A 120 -34.47 -7.45 37.96
N ASP A 121 -35.71 -7.02 38.22
CA ASP A 121 -36.32 -5.88 37.53
C ASP A 121 -35.56 -4.58 37.82
N THR A 122 -35.13 -4.39 39.06
CA THR A 122 -34.30 -3.23 39.46
C THR A 122 -32.92 -3.28 38.80
N LEU A 123 -32.31 -4.47 38.66
CA LEU A 123 -31.04 -4.67 37.98
C LEU A 123 -31.15 -4.50 36.47
N VAL A 124 -32.25 -4.92 35.84
CA VAL A 124 -32.51 -4.68 34.41
C VAL A 124 -32.69 -3.19 34.16
N HIS A 125 -33.44 -2.49 35.03
CA HIS A 125 -33.58 -1.04 34.94
C HIS A 125 -32.26 -0.31 35.20
N GLN A 126 -31.43 -0.81 36.13
CA GLN A 126 -30.07 -0.28 36.36
C GLN A 126 -29.17 -0.54 35.16
N MET A 127 -29.23 -1.72 34.53
CA MET A 127 -28.48 -2.06 33.31
C MET A 127 -28.92 -1.23 32.11
N ASP A 128 -30.21 -0.89 31.99
CA ASP A 128 -30.71 -0.03 30.92
C ASP A 128 -30.33 1.43 31.15
N ILE A 129 -30.29 1.89 32.41
CA ILE A 129 -29.70 3.20 32.76
C ILE A 129 -28.20 3.21 32.47
N ASP A 130 -27.45 2.16 32.81
CA ASP A 130 -26.01 2.07 32.57
C ASP A 130 -25.71 1.95 31.07
N LYS A 131 -26.55 1.28 30.27
CA LYS A 131 -26.46 1.28 28.79
C LYS A 131 -26.74 2.66 28.19
N ASN A 132 -27.73 3.37 28.73
CA ASN A 132 -28.06 4.73 28.28
C ASN A 132 -26.98 5.75 28.74
N ASN A 133 -26.34 5.54 29.89
CA ASN A 133 -25.27 6.38 30.40
C ASN A 133 -23.91 6.08 29.73
N ALA A 134 -23.65 4.82 29.36
CA ALA A 134 -22.49 4.43 28.54
C ALA A 134 -22.55 4.98 27.11
N GLN A 135 -23.74 5.34 26.61
CA GLN A 135 -23.89 6.08 25.35
C GLN A 135 -23.62 7.58 25.50
N ALA A 136 -23.62 8.12 26.72
CA ALA A 136 -23.45 9.55 27.02
C ALA A 136 -22.04 9.92 27.51
N GLU A 137 -21.26 8.98 28.05
CA GLU A 137 -19.84 9.20 28.33
C GLU A 137 -19.00 9.01 27.06
N GLN A 138 -18.94 10.05 26.21
CA GLN A 138 -17.83 10.18 25.29
C GLN A 138 -16.55 10.34 26.12
N LYS A 139 -15.93 9.21 26.48
CA LYS A 139 -14.58 9.16 27.04
C LYS A 139 -13.67 9.84 26.04
N GLY A 140 -13.32 11.10 26.30
CA GLY A 140 -12.38 11.83 25.46
C GLY A 140 -11.10 11.02 25.34
N LEU A 141 -10.80 10.55 24.12
CA LEU A 141 -9.63 9.71 23.89
C LEU A 141 -8.38 10.57 24.07
N ASP A 142 -7.51 10.17 24.98
CA ASP A 142 -6.21 10.82 25.19
C ASP A 142 -5.24 10.36 24.10
N VAL A 143 -4.66 11.33 23.37
CA VAL A 143 -3.84 11.10 22.18
C VAL A 143 -2.64 12.03 22.19
N HIS A 144 -1.48 11.49 21.83
CA HIS A 144 -0.26 12.28 21.63
C HIS A 144 -0.12 12.68 20.17
N ILE A 145 -0.15 13.99 19.91
CA ILE A 145 -0.09 14.55 18.56
C ILE A 145 1.37 14.95 18.28
N PRO A 146 1.99 14.48 17.19
CA PRO A 146 3.33 14.93 16.82
C PRO A 146 3.27 16.39 16.34
N LEU A 147 3.99 17.29 17.01
CA LEU A 147 4.21 18.66 16.53
C LEU A 147 5.39 18.72 15.56
N THR A 148 6.41 17.91 15.82
CA THR A 148 7.65 17.79 15.02
C THR A 148 8.17 16.35 15.16
N SER A 149 9.18 15.96 14.38
CA SER A 149 9.72 14.59 14.35
C SER A 149 10.13 13.99 15.71
N LEU A 150 10.40 14.82 16.74
CA LEU A 150 10.83 14.37 18.07
C LEU A 150 9.92 14.84 19.22
N VAL A 151 8.93 15.69 18.95
CA VAL A 151 8.12 16.35 19.98
C VAL A 151 6.66 15.97 19.82
N TYR A 152 6.09 15.39 20.88
CA TYR A 152 4.69 15.00 20.97
C TYR A 152 4.00 15.82 22.06
N ILE A 153 2.78 16.26 21.78
CA ILE A 153 1.95 17.04 22.72
C ILE A 153 0.73 16.20 23.08
N PRO A 154 0.41 16.05 24.38
CA PRO A 154 -0.81 15.37 24.81
C PRO A 154 -2.04 16.21 24.47
N GLY A 155 -3.11 15.57 24.02
CA GLY A 155 -4.37 16.21 23.67
C GLY A 155 -5.53 15.23 23.75
N LYS A 156 -6.75 15.74 23.93
CA LYS A 156 -7.96 14.91 24.02
C LYS A 156 -8.83 15.12 22.79
N ILE A 157 -9.31 14.03 22.21
CA ILE A 157 -10.26 14.06 21.09
C ILE A 157 -11.67 14.26 21.67
N VAL A 158 -12.32 15.36 21.28
CA VAL A 158 -13.66 15.74 21.76
C VAL A 158 -14.77 15.23 20.84
N ASP A 159 -14.51 15.11 19.54
CA ASP A 159 -15.47 14.65 18.53
C ASP A 159 -14.89 13.47 17.74
N THR A 160 -15.61 12.34 17.76
CA THR A 160 -15.25 11.10 17.07
C THR A 160 -16.16 10.79 15.88
N GLU A 161 -17.17 11.63 15.63
CA GLU A 161 -18.14 11.41 14.55
C GLU A 161 -17.85 12.23 13.29
N ASN A 162 -17.27 13.43 13.44
CA ASN A 162 -16.98 14.32 12.32
C ASN A 162 -15.49 14.39 11.99
N PHE A 163 -15.17 14.14 10.72
CA PHE A 163 -13.81 14.15 10.20
C PHE A 163 -13.63 15.22 9.13
N LEU A 164 -12.45 15.83 9.12
CA LEU A 164 -12.06 16.80 8.13
C LEU A 164 -11.26 16.11 7.01
N ILE A 165 -11.84 16.06 5.81
CA ILE A 165 -11.23 15.39 4.65
C ILE A 165 -10.73 16.43 3.65
N ARG A 166 -9.48 16.29 3.20
CA ARG A 166 -8.96 17.07 2.07
C ARG A 166 -9.52 16.53 0.76
N MET A 167 -10.21 17.38 0.02
CA MET A 167 -10.81 17.07 -1.28
C MET A 167 -10.24 18.01 -2.34
N GLY A 168 -9.98 17.47 -3.54
CA GLY A 168 -9.59 18.25 -4.72
C GLY A 168 -8.42 19.22 -4.51
N THR A 169 -8.63 20.48 -4.89
CA THR A 169 -7.66 21.58 -4.90
C THR A 169 -7.55 22.28 -3.55
N ASN A 170 -7.12 21.57 -2.52
CA ASN A 170 -6.80 22.09 -1.18
C ASN A 170 -7.96 22.68 -0.37
N TYR A 171 -9.20 22.24 -0.58
CA TYR A 171 -10.28 22.53 0.37
C TYR A 171 -10.52 21.35 1.30
N TYR A 172 -11.00 21.67 2.50
CA TYR A 172 -11.33 20.69 3.53
C TYR A 172 -12.85 20.64 3.70
N VAL A 173 -13.40 19.42 3.76
CA VAL A 173 -14.84 19.20 3.95
C VAL A 173 -15.04 18.37 5.20
N GLN A 174 -15.93 18.84 6.08
CA GLN A 174 -16.36 18.07 7.24
C GLN A 174 -17.37 17.01 6.80
N ARG A 175 -17.12 15.75 7.17
CA ARG A 175 -17.95 14.60 6.81
C ARG A 175 -18.11 13.69 8.02
N ASN A 176 -19.24 12.97 8.06
CA ASN A 176 -19.46 11.95 9.09
C ASN A 176 -18.53 10.74 8.88
N ALA A 177 -18.23 9.99 9.94
CA ALA A 177 -17.46 8.74 9.90
C ALA A 177 -17.88 7.78 8.78
N LYS A 178 -19.19 7.52 8.62
CA LYS A 178 -19.70 6.61 7.56
C LYS A 178 -19.36 7.09 6.15
N GLN A 179 -19.62 8.37 5.89
CA GLN A 179 -19.34 8.98 4.58
C GLN A 179 -17.83 9.04 4.30
N THR A 180 -17.02 9.19 5.35
CA THR A 180 -15.56 9.20 5.27
C THR A 180 -15.01 7.85 4.85
N ILE A 181 -15.49 6.76 5.45
CA ILE A 181 -15.10 5.39 5.10
C ILE A 181 -15.50 5.07 3.65
N GLU A 182 -16.72 5.43 3.25
CA GLU A 182 -17.19 5.25 1.88
C GLU A 182 -16.32 6.02 0.87
N TYR A 183 -15.97 7.27 1.18
CA TYR A 183 -15.08 8.08 0.36
C TYR A 183 -13.71 7.42 0.17
N PHE A 184 -13.09 6.93 1.25
CA PHE A 184 -11.79 6.24 1.15
C PHE A 184 -11.88 4.92 0.38
N ASN A 185 -12.92 4.10 0.60
CA ASN A 185 -13.13 2.86 -0.17
C ASN A 185 -13.28 3.15 -1.67
N ASN A 186 -14.07 4.16 -2.04
CA ASN A 186 -14.24 4.58 -3.44
C ASN A 186 -12.92 5.06 -4.05
N LYS A 187 -12.10 5.79 -3.28
CA LYS A 187 -10.79 6.27 -3.75
C LYS A 187 -9.80 5.12 -3.93
N ILE A 188 -9.75 4.17 -2.99
CA ILE A 188 -8.93 2.95 -3.08
C ILE A 188 -9.35 2.12 -4.30
N GLY A 189 -10.65 1.97 -4.56
CA GLY A 189 -11.16 1.27 -5.74
C GLY A 189 -10.65 1.87 -7.06
N LYS A 190 -10.77 3.19 -7.22
CA LYS A 190 -10.26 3.91 -8.40
C LYS A 190 -8.75 3.77 -8.56
N LEU A 191 -8.02 3.90 -7.46
CA LEU A 191 -6.57 3.80 -7.44
C LEU A 191 -6.08 2.39 -7.79
N ASN A 192 -6.77 1.35 -7.31
CA ASN A 192 -6.49 -0.05 -7.66
C ASN A 192 -6.72 -0.32 -9.14
N GLU A 193 -7.75 0.26 -9.75
CA GLU A 193 -7.98 0.14 -11.20
C GLU A 193 -6.82 0.76 -12.00
N GLN A 194 -6.35 1.95 -11.60
CA GLN A 194 -5.19 2.61 -12.21
C GLN A 194 -3.91 1.78 -12.05
N ILE A 195 -3.69 1.21 -10.86
CA ILE A 195 -2.56 0.32 -10.57
C ILE A 195 -2.59 -0.92 -11.46
N ARG A 196 -3.75 -1.56 -11.66
CA ARG A 196 -3.88 -2.70 -12.57
C ARG A 196 -3.49 -2.34 -14.00
N LYS A 197 -3.97 -1.20 -14.52
CA LYS A 197 -3.61 -0.70 -15.85
C LYS A 197 -2.11 -0.46 -15.97
N LEU A 198 -1.51 0.23 -15.00
CA LEU A 198 -0.05 0.47 -14.99
C LEU A 198 0.76 -0.83 -14.89
N LYS A 199 0.28 -1.83 -14.15
CA LYS A 199 0.97 -3.13 -14.01
C LYS A 199 1.05 -3.87 -15.34
N VAL A 200 -0.02 -3.85 -16.14
CA VAL A 200 -0.03 -4.43 -17.49
C VAL A 200 0.98 -3.71 -18.38
N THR A 201 0.91 -2.38 -18.44
CA THR A 201 1.85 -1.56 -19.24
C THR A 201 3.31 -1.74 -18.81
N LEU A 202 3.57 -1.91 -17.50
CA LEU A 202 4.92 -2.14 -16.98
C LEU A 202 5.51 -3.47 -17.48
N ILE A 203 4.68 -4.52 -17.55
CA ILE A 203 5.10 -5.83 -18.07
C ILE A 203 5.33 -5.76 -19.58
N GLU A 204 4.41 -5.16 -20.33
CA GLU A 204 4.53 -4.97 -21.78
C GLU A 204 5.82 -4.22 -22.14
N LYS A 205 6.07 -3.07 -21.50
CA LYS A 205 7.30 -2.29 -21.69
C LYS A 205 8.56 -3.05 -21.31
N LYS A 206 8.50 -3.89 -20.26
CA LYS A 206 9.65 -4.74 -19.88
C LYS A 206 9.95 -5.78 -20.95
N ASN A 207 8.93 -6.42 -21.50
CA ASN A 207 9.07 -7.39 -22.58
C ASN A 207 9.63 -6.72 -23.85
N GLU A 208 9.16 -5.52 -24.20
CA GLU A 208 9.69 -4.73 -25.33
C GLU A 208 11.19 -4.42 -25.16
N ILE A 209 11.61 -4.01 -23.97
CA ILE A 209 13.03 -3.76 -23.65
C ILE A 209 13.85 -5.04 -23.83
N ASP A 210 13.36 -6.18 -23.32
CA ASP A 210 14.06 -7.45 -23.42
C ASP A 210 14.17 -7.95 -24.86
N LEU A 211 13.12 -7.76 -25.67
CA LEU A 211 13.15 -8.00 -27.11
C LEU A 211 14.21 -7.14 -27.80
N CYS A 212 14.24 -5.83 -27.53
CA CYS A 212 15.24 -4.92 -28.11
C CYS A 212 16.66 -5.35 -27.73
N LYS A 213 16.89 -5.74 -26.47
CA LYS A 213 18.18 -6.25 -25.99
C LYS A 213 18.62 -7.52 -26.71
N ASN A 214 17.72 -8.47 -26.92
CA ASN A 214 18.02 -9.69 -27.69
C ASN A 214 18.41 -9.36 -29.13
N TYR A 215 17.73 -8.42 -29.79
CA TYR A 215 18.10 -7.98 -31.15
C TYR A 215 19.46 -7.26 -31.21
N ILE A 216 19.80 -6.44 -30.20
CA ILE A 216 21.13 -5.82 -30.08
C ILE A 216 22.20 -6.91 -30.01
N GLN A 217 21.99 -7.95 -29.20
CA GLN A 217 22.94 -9.06 -29.05
C GLN A 217 23.10 -9.84 -30.35
N LEU A 218 21.99 -10.16 -31.03
CA LEU A 218 22.01 -10.88 -32.30
C LEU A 218 22.76 -10.08 -33.39
N LYS A 219 22.47 -8.78 -33.54
CA LYS A 219 23.16 -7.91 -34.51
C LYS A 219 24.65 -7.75 -34.15
N ARG A 220 25.00 -7.63 -32.87
CA ARG A 220 26.39 -7.58 -32.41
C ARG A 220 27.15 -8.87 -32.77
N GLN A 221 26.52 -10.03 -32.60
CA GLN A 221 27.13 -11.31 -32.97
C GLN A 221 27.34 -11.43 -34.48
N MET A 222 26.37 -11.02 -35.30
CA MET A 222 26.51 -10.99 -36.77
C MET A 222 27.65 -10.08 -37.23
N GLN A 223 27.84 -8.93 -36.57
CA GLN A 223 28.92 -7.99 -36.88
C GLN A 223 30.31 -8.54 -36.50
N MET A 224 30.40 -9.30 -35.40
CA MET A 224 31.63 -10.02 -35.00
C MET A 224 32.00 -11.12 -36.00
N THR A 225 31.02 -11.88 -36.48
CA THR A 225 31.25 -12.95 -37.47
C THR A 225 31.61 -12.40 -38.86
N ALA A 226 31.05 -11.27 -39.26
CA ALA A 226 31.37 -10.62 -40.54
C ALA A 226 32.74 -9.90 -40.55
N GLY A 227 33.26 -9.49 -39.38
CA GLY A 227 34.55 -8.82 -39.25
C GLY A 227 35.78 -9.74 -39.12
N GLY A 228 35.59 -11.07 -38.96
CA GLY A 228 36.66 -12.03 -38.69
C GLY A 228 37.17 -12.86 -39.89
N GLY A 229 36.68 -12.60 -41.11
CA GLY A 229 36.87 -13.47 -42.27
C GLY A 229 37.98 -13.10 -43.25
N ALA A 230 38.88 -12.15 -42.94
CA ALA A 230 39.81 -11.62 -43.94
C ALA A 230 41.24 -11.38 -43.43
N THR A 231 41.95 -12.43 -42.96
CA THR A 231 43.44 -12.47 -42.97
C THR A 231 43.98 -13.91 -42.75
N VAL A 232 43.73 -14.86 -43.64
CA VAL A 232 44.63 -16.03 -43.79
C VAL A 232 44.72 -16.39 -45.27
N GLY A 233 45.70 -15.81 -45.97
CA GLY A 233 45.98 -16.16 -47.35
C GLY A 233 46.82 -15.10 -48.05
N ALA A 234 48.14 -15.09 -47.81
CA ALA A 234 49.18 -14.73 -48.78
C ALA A 234 50.53 -14.51 -48.07
N ASN A 235 51.39 -15.53 -48.05
CA ASN A 235 52.79 -15.29 -48.38
C ASN A 235 53.46 -16.58 -48.86
N ALA A 236 53.58 -16.69 -50.19
CA ALA A 236 54.57 -17.54 -50.81
C ALA A 236 55.85 -16.71 -50.91
N ASN A 237 56.96 -17.18 -50.31
CA ASN A 237 58.26 -16.86 -50.88
C ASN A 237 59.26 -18.01 -50.69
N VAL A 238 59.99 -18.22 -51.77
CA VAL A 238 60.94 -19.26 -52.12
C VAL A 238 62.27 -18.99 -51.42
N GLN A 239 62.95 -20.00 -50.84
CA GLN A 239 64.41 -20.11 -50.93
C GLN A 239 64.93 -21.51 -50.55
N ALA A 240 65.69 -22.06 -51.49
CA ALA A 240 66.54 -23.25 -51.54
C ALA A 240 67.13 -23.82 -50.22
N ALA A 241 67.19 -25.16 -50.14
CA ALA A 241 68.46 -25.94 -50.09
C ALA A 241 68.20 -27.45 -49.84
N ILE A 242 68.67 -28.30 -50.75
CA ILE A 242 69.01 -29.72 -50.47
C ILE A 242 70.54 -29.78 -50.44
N PRO A 243 71.16 -30.53 -49.50
CA PRO A 243 72.01 -31.63 -49.94
C PRO A 243 71.77 -32.93 -49.16
N ARG A 244 71.99 -34.03 -49.89
CA ARG A 244 72.09 -35.43 -49.45
C ARG A 244 73.11 -35.64 -48.32
N SER A 245 72.82 -36.60 -47.44
CA SER A 245 73.62 -37.83 -47.17
C SER A 245 73.64 -38.18 -45.68
N GLY A 246 73.44 -39.47 -45.35
CA GLY A 246 73.78 -40.03 -44.03
C GLY A 246 72.85 -41.14 -43.56
N ASN A 247 73.10 -42.37 -44.04
CA ASN A 247 72.58 -43.64 -43.50
C ASN A 247 73.20 -43.92 -42.11
N PRO A 248 72.78 -44.94 -41.33
CA PRO A 248 72.69 -46.36 -41.71
C PRO A 248 71.30 -46.99 -41.70
#